data_AF-A0A382PCJ2-F1
#
_entry.id   AF-A0A382PCJ2-F1
#
_cell.length_a   1.000
_cell.length_b   1.000
_cell.length_c   1.000
_cell.angle_alpha   90.00
_cell.angle_beta   90.00
_cell.angle_gamma   90.00
#
_symmetry.space_group_name_H-M   'P 1'
#
loop_
_entity.id
_entity.type
_entity.pdbx_description
1 polymer ?
#
loop_
_entity_poly.entity_id
_entity_poly.type
_entity_poly.pdbx_seq_one_letter_code
_entity_poly.pdbx_strand_id
1 'polypeptide(L)'
;MISHFRRIILTGLLAIVPVALTFYILKGIFTFLDNLTSPIFKEMDIYIPGLGILLTLLLVYFLGLFITNILGKRVLYWLEKFIKNIPLVNTIYNTIKQIIHAIT
;
A
#
# COMPACT_ATOMS: atom_id res chain seq x y z
N MET A 1 -24.87 5.70 28.59
CA MET A 1 -23.40 5.78 28.82
C MET A 1 -22.61 4.83 27.92
N ILE A 2 -22.88 3.52 27.91
CA ILE A 2 -22.15 2.52 27.11
C ILE A 2 -22.15 2.84 25.59
N SER A 3 -23.27 3.32 25.05
CA SER A 3 -23.39 3.73 23.65
C SER A 3 -22.51 4.93 23.28
N HIS A 4 -22.32 5.88 24.21
CA HIS A 4 -21.48 7.06 24.01
C HIS A 4 -20.00 6.68 23.99
N PHE A 5 -19.57 5.83 24.94
CA PHE A 5 -18.20 5.33 25.01
C PHE A 5 -17.81 4.51 23.78
N ARG A 6 -18.67 3.56 23.36
CA ARG A 6 -18.46 2.76 22.15
C ARG A 6 -18.32 3.65 20.91
N ARG A 7 -19.15 4.68 20.78
CA ARG A 7 -19.09 5.59 19.62
C ARG A 7 -17.74 6.31 19.55
N ILE A 8 -17.26 6.86 20.67
CA ILE A 8 -15.99 7.59 20.72
C ILE A 8 -14.80 6.69 20.35
N ILE A 9 -14.76 5.47 20.90
CA ILE A 9 -13.70 4.50 20.56
C ILE A 9 -13.76 4.13 19.08
N LEU A 10 -14.94 3.82 18.55
CA LEU A 10 -15.09 3.48 17.13
C LEU A 10 -14.68 4.64 16.22
N THR A 11 -15.05 5.88 16.57
CA THR A 11 -14.62 7.07 15.82
C THR A 11 -13.10 7.21 15.84
N GLY A 12 -12.45 7.08 17.00
CA GLY A 12 -10.99 7.14 17.10
C GLY A 12 -10.28 6.02 16.35
N LEU A 13 -10.80 4.79 16.42
CA LEU A 13 -10.26 3.66 15.68
C LEU A 13 -10.36 3.90 14.17
N LEU A 14 -11.54 4.30 13.67
CA LEU A 14 -11.74 4.58 12.24
C LEU A 14 -10.82 5.71 11.75
N ALA A 15 -10.55 6.72 12.57
CA ALA A 15 -9.63 7.79 12.22
C ALA A 15 -8.18 7.31 12.03
N ILE A 16 -7.74 6.29 12.76
CA ILE A 16 -6.38 5.75 12.65
C ILE A 16 -6.20 4.75 11.50
N VAL A 17 -7.29 4.14 11.02
CA VAL A 17 -7.27 3.13 9.94
C VAL A 17 -6.42 3.55 8.73
N PRO A 18 -6.58 4.74 8.11
CA PRO A 18 -5.79 5.10 6.94
C PRO A 18 -4.29 5.16 7.22
N VAL A 19 -3.89 5.69 8.38
CA VAL A 19 -2.48 5.78 8.78
C VAL A 19 -1.90 4.40 9.13
N ALA A 20 -2.67 3.58 9.84
CA ALA A 20 -2.27 2.21 10.14
C ALA A 20 -2.12 1.37 8.86
N LEU A 21 -3.01 1.59 7.88
CA LEU A 21 -2.95 0.91 6.59
C LEU A 21 -1.71 1.30 5.80
N THR A 22 -1.37 2.59 5.71
CA THR A 22 -0.13 3.02 5.03
C THR A 22 1.11 2.44 5.71
N PHE A 23 1.17 2.46 7.05
CA PHE A 23 2.26 1.86 7.79
C PHE A 23 2.39 0.35 7.52
N TYR A 24 1.26 -0.38 7.50
CA TYR A 24 1.26 -1.81 7.22
C TYR A 24 1.77 -2.12 5.80
N ILE A 25 1.33 -1.35 4.81
CA ILE A 25 1.79 -1.50 3.41
C ILE A 25 3.29 -1.23 3.31
N LEU A 26 3.77 -0.12 3.88
CA LEU A 26 5.20 0.22 3.86
C LEU A 26 6.06 -0.83 4.55
N LYS A 27 5.62 -1.34 5.71
CA LYS A 27 6.29 -2.43 6.42
C LYS A 27 6.33 -3.70 5.57
N GLY A 28 5.26 -4.02 4.86
CA GLY A 28 5.20 -5.15 3.94
C GLY A 28 6.22 -5.05 2.81
N ILE A 29 6.29 -3.88 2.14
CA ILE A 29 7.28 -3.61 1.09
C ILE A 29 8.70 -3.68 1.66
N PHE A 30 8.94 -3.04 2.81
CA PHE A 30 10.23 -3.08 3.48
C PHE A 30 10.68 -4.50 3.76
N THR A 31 9.82 -5.32 4.37
CA THR A 31 10.14 -6.70 4.72
C THR A 31 10.36 -7.56 3.47
N PHE A 32 9.58 -7.33 2.41
CA PHE A 32 9.76 -8.02 1.14
C PHE A 32 11.12 -7.71 0.51
N LEU A 33 11.49 -6.43 0.45
CA LEU A 33 12.76 -5.99 -0.10
C LEU A 33 13.95 -6.42 0.77
N ASP A 34 13.82 -6.33 2.10
CA ASP A 34 14.83 -6.79 3.04
C ASP A 34 15.07 -8.30 2.89
N ASN A 35 14.00 -9.11 2.81
CA ASN A 35 14.12 -10.54 2.57
C ASN A 35 14.70 -10.90 1.19
N LEU A 36 14.39 -10.11 0.17
CA LEU A 36 14.93 -10.31 -1.19
C LEU A 36 16.42 -9.99 -1.26
N THR A 37 16.87 -8.98 -0.51
CA THR A 37 18.23 -8.46 -0.58
C THR A 37 19.17 -9.03 0.47
N SER A 38 18.66 -9.41 1.64
CA SER A 38 19.43 -9.98 2.76
C SER A 38 20.33 -11.17 2.35
N PRO A 39 19.91 -12.12 1.48
CA PRO A 39 20.78 -13.21 1.04
C PRO A 39 22.02 -12.71 0.29
N ILE A 40 21.84 -11.77 -0.63
CA ILE A 40 22.90 -11.21 -1.47
C ILE A 40 23.92 -10.46 -0.60
N PHE A 41 23.44 -9.67 0.35
CA PHE A 41 24.30 -8.89 1.24
C PHE A 41 25.04 -9.74 2.27
N LYS A 42 24.43 -10.83 2.74
CA LYS A 42 25.08 -11.81 3.63
C LYS A 42 26.22 -12.56 2.93
N GLU A 43 26.06 -12.90 1.66
CA GLU A 43 27.14 -13.55 0.89
C GLU A 43 28.33 -12.62 0.64
N MET A 44 28.12 -11.30 0.64
CA MET A 44 29.17 -10.30 0.41
C MET A 44 29.76 -9.73 1.71
N ASP A 45 29.29 -10.17 2.89
CA ASP A 45 29.66 -9.65 4.22
C ASP A 45 29.47 -8.12 4.38
N ILE A 46 28.52 -7.56 3.61
CA ILE A 46 28.20 -6.13 3.60
C ILE A 46 26.89 -5.91 4.34
N TYR A 47 26.94 -5.26 5.50
CA TYR A 47 25.75 -4.79 6.21
C TYR A 47 25.59 -3.28 6.05
N ILE A 48 24.53 -2.85 5.34
CA ILE A 48 24.18 -1.44 5.21
C ILE A 48 22.93 -1.17 6.05
N PRO A 49 23.05 -0.52 7.22
CA PRO A 49 21.90 -0.16 8.02
C PRO A 49 21.01 0.83 7.26
N GLY A 50 19.70 0.59 7.27
CA GLY A 50 18.72 1.47 6.61
C GLY A 50 18.56 1.26 5.09
N LEU A 51 19.29 0.33 4.47
CA LEU A 51 19.17 0.03 3.03
C LEU A 51 17.74 -0.35 2.65
N GLY A 52 17.09 -1.22 3.43
CA GLY A 52 15.70 -1.63 3.15
C GLY A 52 14.72 -0.44 3.13
N ILE A 53 14.95 0.58 3.96
CA ILE A 53 14.13 1.80 3.99
C ILE A 53 14.36 2.61 2.71
N LEU A 54 15.63 2.81 2.32
CA LEU A 54 15.99 3.53 1.09
C LEU A 54 15.42 2.84 -0.15
N LEU A 55 15.52 1.51 -0.23
CA LEU A 55 14.95 0.72 -1.32
C LEU A 55 13.42 0.81 -1.34
N THR A 56 12.77 0.80 -0.18
CA THR A 56 11.31 0.99 -0.06
C THR A 56 10.89 2.35 -0.61
N LEU A 57 11.58 3.42 -0.23
CA LEU A 57 11.29 4.77 -0.70
C LEU A 57 11.50 4.91 -2.21
N LEU A 58 12.61 4.37 -2.74
CA LEU A 58 12.88 4.35 -4.17
C LEU A 58 11.80 3.56 -4.93
N LEU A 59 11.41 2.39 -4.43
CA LEU A 59 10.37 1.58 -5.06
C LEU A 59 9.03 2.32 -5.10
N VAL A 60 8.61 2.93 -3.98
CA VAL A 60 7.37 3.72 -3.92
C VAL A 60 7.43 4.91 -4.88
N TYR A 61 8.57 5.62 -4.94
CA TYR A 61 8.78 6.72 -5.87
C TYR A 61 8.68 6.28 -7.34
N PHE A 62 9.38 5.21 -7.73
CA PHE A 62 9.32 4.68 -9.09
C PHE A 62 7.93 4.15 -9.46
N LEU A 63 7.22 3.50 -8.53
CA LEU A 63 5.82 3.13 -8.74
C LEU A 63 4.94 4.35 -9.00
N GLY A 64 5.12 5.44 -8.23
CA GLY A 64 4.42 6.70 -8.44
C GLY A 64 4.69 7.30 -9.81
N LEU A 65 5.97 7.38 -10.22
CA LEU A 65 6.36 7.84 -11.55
C LEU A 65 5.77 6.96 -12.65
N PHE A 66 5.78 5.64 -12.46
CA PHE A 66 5.22 4.70 -13.41
C PHE A 66 3.72 4.94 -13.59
N ILE A 67 2.96 4.96 -12.50
CA ILE A 67 1.50 5.14 -12.48
C ILE A 67 1.07 6.47 -13.09
N THR A 68 1.83 7.55 -12.83
CA THR A 68 1.49 8.90 -13.31
C THR A 68 1.76 9.09 -14.80
N ASN A 69 2.64 8.28 -15.39
CA ASN A 69 2.95 8.33 -16.82
C ASN A 69 1.85 7.68 -17.69
N ILE A 70 1.86 7.98 -18.99
CA ILE A 70 0.90 7.48 -19.99
C ILE A 70 0.87 5.94 -20.00
N LEU A 71 2.04 5.30 -19.88
CA LEU A 71 2.14 3.85 -19.80
C LEU A 71 1.46 3.28 -18.55
N GLY A 72 1.72 3.85 -17.37
CA GLY A 72 1.07 3.41 -16.13
C GLY A 72 -0.44 3.60 -16.16
N LYS A 73 -0.93 4.74 -16.67
CA LYS A 73 -2.37 4.97 -16.87
C LYS A 73 -3.00 3.91 -17.78
N ARG A 74 -2.30 3.52 -18.85
CA ARG A 74 -2.76 2.45 -19.75
C ARG A 74 -2.77 1.09 -19.03
N VAL A 75 -1.72 0.74 -18.29
CA VAL A 75 -1.67 -0.51 -17.52
C VAL A 75 -2.79 -0.58 -16.48
N LEU A 76 -3.01 0.51 -15.73
CA LEU A 76 -4.10 0.59 -14.76
C LEU A 76 -5.48 0.40 -15.41
N TYR A 77 -5.71 1.01 -16.58
CA TYR A 77 -6.96 0.81 -17.32
C TYR A 77 -7.18 -0.66 -17.70
N TRP A 78 -6.14 -1.36 -18.14
CA TRP A 78 -6.22 -2.79 -18.45
C TRP A 78 -6.49 -3.64 -17.20
N LEU A 79 -5.81 -3.33 -16.08
CA LEU A 79 -6.05 -4.00 -14.80
C LEU A 79 -7.49 -3.79 -14.31
N GLU A 80 -8.01 -2.56 -14.38
CA GLU A 80 -9.40 -2.27 -14.03
C GLU A 80 -10.37 -3.07 -14.90
N LYS A 81 -10.11 -3.15 -16.22
CA LYS A 81 -10.93 -3.95 -17.13
C LYS A 81 -10.90 -5.44 -16.79
N PHE A 82 -9.75 -5.96 -16.37
CA PHE A 82 -9.63 -7.34 -15.91
C PHE A 82 -10.40 -7.59 -14.62
N ILE A 83 -10.24 -6.70 -13.63
CA ILE A 83 -10.93 -6.77 -12.33
C ILE A 83 -12.45 -6.77 -12.49
N LYS A 84 -12.99 -5.97 -13.42
CA LYS A 84 -14.43 -5.90 -13.71
C LYS A 84 -15.06 -7.25 -14.08
N ASN A 85 -14.27 -8.19 -14.59
CA ASN A 85 -14.76 -9.52 -14.95
C ASN A 85 -14.90 -10.47 -13.75
N ILE A 86 -14.39 -10.10 -12.57
CA ILE A 86 -14.44 -10.91 -11.36
C ILE A 86 -15.38 -10.22 -10.35
N PRO A 87 -16.63 -10.71 -10.18
CA PRO A 87 -17.69 -9.99 -9.46
C PRO A 87 -17.32 -9.57 -8.03
N LEU A 88 -16.69 -10.48 -7.28
CA LEU A 88 -16.31 -10.22 -5.89
C LEU A 88 -15.20 -9.16 -5.79
N VAL A 89 -14.16 -9.29 -6.63
CA VAL A 89 -13.01 -8.38 -6.64
C VAL A 89 -13.43 -7.00 -7.13
N ASN A 90 -14.29 -6.92 -8.14
CA ASN A 90 -14.83 -5.66 -8.64
C ASN A 90 -15.57 -4.89 -7.55
N THR A 91 -16.36 -5.57 -6.72
CA THR A 91 -17.08 -4.93 -5.61
C THR A 91 -16.10 -4.30 -4.61
N ILE A 92 -15.11 -5.06 -4.15
CA ILE A 92 -14.10 -4.59 -3.19
C ILE A 92 -13.29 -3.43 -3.77
N TYR A 93 -12.83 -3.57 -5.01
CA TYR A 93 -12.04 -2.54 -5.70
C TYR A 93 -12.80 -1.22 -5.81
N ASN A 94 -14.07 -1.26 -6.24
CA ASN A 94 -14.88 -0.06 -6.37
C ASN A 94 -15.20 0.59 -5.02
N THR A 95 -15.44 -0.20 -3.95
CA THR A 95 -15.63 0.35 -2.60
C THR A 95 -14.38 1.08 -2.12
N ILE A 96 -13.19 0.49 -2.29
CA ILE A 96 -11.92 1.14 -1.92
C ILE A 96 -11.73 2.42 -2.73
N LYS A 97 -11.97 2.37 -4.05
CA LYS A 97 -11.87 3.53 -4.95
C LYS A 97 -12.82 4.66 -4.55
N GLN A 98 -14.05 4.33 -4.16
CA GLN A 98 -15.02 5.31 -3.65
C GLN A 98 -14.55 5.97 -2.36
N ILE A 99 -14.01 5.19 -1.41
CA ILE A 99 -13.47 5.73 -0.16
C ILE A 99 -12.30 6.68 -0.45
N ILE A 100 -11.39 6.30 -1.34
CA ILE A 100 -10.25 7.16 -1.71
C ILE A 100 -10.72 8.46 -2.37
N HIS A 101 -11.69 8.40 -3.29
CA HIS A 101 -12.29 9.57 -3.92
C HIS A 101 -13.07 10.46 -2.95
N ALA A 102 -13.59 9.91 -1.85
CA ALA A 102 -14.23 10.72 -0.82
C ALA A 102 -13.21 11.49 0.04
N ILE A 103 -11.95 11.04 0.06
CA ILE A 103 -10.86 11.62 0.86
C ILE A 103 -10.00 12.59 0.02
N THR A 104 -9.89 12.38 -1.30
CA THR A 104 -9.05 13.16 -2.24
C THR A 104 -9.89 14.04 -3.14
#